data_AF-A0AAU6UXY5-F1
#
_entry.id   AF-A0AAU6UXY5-F1
#
_cell.length_a   1.000
_cell.length_b   1.000
_cell.length_c   1.000
_cell.angle_alpha   90.00
_cell.angle_beta   90.00
_cell.angle_gamma   90.00
#
_symmetry.space_group_name_H-M   'P 1'
#
loop_
_entity.id
_entity.type
_entity.pdbx_description
1 polymer ?
#
loop_
_entity_poly.entity_id
_entity_poly.type
_entity_poly.pdbx_seq_one_letter_code
_entity_poly.pdbx_strand_id
1 'polypeptide(L)'
;MLEQLKLELEDIAFMLARDVNKKEIHSKVIKCLVLVEEMSSNMTTEISDIDEINKVSRRLRKWSKPESQNQYNAQILNAFLELFMSGSTYITEQELSKKLGNPEWFISNFIQMKAKADKNHGKIFDTSSGYIKIWEPIRSAVDEYRKKVFRTGI
;
A
#
# COMPACT_ATOMS: atom_id res chain seq x y z
N MET A 1 -22.58 -5.16 15.59
CA MET A 1 -22.18 -4.04 14.71
C MET A 1 -22.89 -4.10 13.36
N LEU A 2 -22.71 -5.14 12.54
CA LEU A 2 -23.40 -5.25 11.24
C LEU A 2 -24.93 -5.23 11.34
N GLU A 3 -25.52 -6.01 12.25
CA GLU A 3 -26.98 -5.99 12.48
C GLU A 3 -27.48 -4.62 12.98
N GLN A 4 -26.65 -3.93 13.77
CA GLN A 4 -26.99 -2.60 14.29
C GLN A 4 -26.96 -1.55 13.18
N LEU A 5 -25.97 -1.61 12.27
CA LEU A 5 -25.90 -0.76 11.10
C LEU A 5 -27.10 -0.99 10.17
N LYS A 6 -27.47 -2.26 9.96
CA LYS A 6 -28.64 -2.63 9.15
C LYS A 6 -29.93 -2.03 9.70
N LEU A 7 -30.18 -2.17 11.01
CA LEU A 7 -31.36 -1.62 11.67
C LEU A 7 -31.43 -0.08 11.55
N GLU A 8 -30.32 0.63 11.72
CA GLU A 8 -30.30 2.10 11.57
C GLU A 8 -30.53 2.54 10.11
N LEU A 9 -30.02 1.79 9.13
CA LEU A 9 -30.26 2.08 7.71
C LEU A 9 -31.73 1.83 7.30
N GLU A 10 -32.35 0.76 7.80
CA GLU A 10 -33.77 0.48 7.59
C GLU A 10 -34.66 1.59 8.19
N ASP A 11 -34.31 2.07 9.38
CA ASP A 11 -35.03 3.16 10.05
C ASP A 11 -34.88 4.50 9.31
N ILE A 12 -33.67 4.83 8.85
CA ILE A 12 -33.44 6.02 8.00
C ILE A 12 -34.28 5.95 6.71
N ALA A 13 -34.33 4.78 6.06
CA ALA A 13 -35.12 4.59 4.84
C ALA A 13 -36.62 4.83 5.08
N PHE A 14 -37.14 4.35 6.22
CA PHE A 14 -38.52 4.58 6.63
C PHE A 14 -38.81 6.06 6.93
N MET A 15 -37.90 6.76 7.59
CA MET A 15 -38.03 8.20 7.89
C MET A 15 -38.02 9.06 6.62
N LEU A 16 -37.18 8.73 5.65
CA LEU A 16 -37.12 9.40 4.34
C LEU A 16 -38.42 9.22 3.55
N ALA A 17 -39.01 8.04 3.57
CA ALA A 17 -40.28 7.76 2.87
C ALA A 17 -41.47 8.54 3.43
N ARG A 18 -41.38 9.01 4.69
CA ARG A 18 -42.45 9.74 5.39
C ARG A 18 -42.18 11.26 5.48
N ASP A 19 -41.11 11.75 4.86
CA ASP A 19 -40.62 13.15 4.92
C ASP A 19 -40.50 13.71 6.35
N VAL A 20 -39.99 12.88 7.28
CA VAL A 20 -39.93 13.22 8.71
C VAL A 20 -38.54 13.73 9.08
N ASN A 21 -38.52 14.88 9.77
CA ASN A 21 -37.44 15.44 10.58
C ASN A 21 -36.00 15.18 10.09
N LYS A 22 -35.55 16.02 9.15
CA LYS A 22 -34.19 16.02 8.57
C LYS A 22 -33.05 15.98 9.61
N LYS A 23 -33.25 16.56 10.80
CA LYS A 23 -32.25 16.60 11.88
C LYS A 23 -32.00 15.21 12.47
N GLU A 24 -33.06 14.42 12.61
CA GLU A 24 -32.99 13.08 13.17
C GLU A 24 -32.39 12.08 12.18
N ILE A 25 -32.76 12.19 10.89
CA ILE A 25 -32.13 11.46 9.79
C ILE A 25 -30.62 11.74 9.79
N HIS A 26 -30.21 13.01 9.87
CA HIS A 26 -28.81 13.38 9.90
C HIS A 26 -28.06 12.72 11.07
N SER A 27 -28.62 12.78 12.28
CA SER A 27 -28.02 12.15 13.46
C SER A 27 -27.81 10.65 13.28
N LYS A 28 -28.76 9.95 12.66
CA LYS A 28 -28.66 8.52 12.38
C LYS A 28 -27.63 8.20 11.30
N VAL A 29 -27.53 9.02 10.26
CA VAL A 29 -26.47 8.90 9.25
C VAL A 29 -25.08 9.04 9.89
N ILE A 30 -24.88 10.01 10.79
CA ILE A 30 -23.62 10.14 11.54
C ILE A 30 -23.32 8.88 12.36
N LYS A 31 -24.32 8.32 13.04
CA LYS A 31 -24.18 7.06 13.80
C LYS A 31 -23.77 5.89 12.90
N CYS A 32 -24.37 5.77 11.71
CA CYS A 32 -23.99 4.76 10.72
C CYS A 32 -22.54 4.94 10.25
N LEU A 33 -22.09 6.18 10.03
CA LEU A 33 -20.71 6.46 9.61
C LEU A 33 -19.70 6.04 10.69
N VAL A 34 -19.97 6.32 11.96
CA VAL A 34 -19.14 5.86 13.08
C VAL A 34 -19.08 4.33 13.15
N LEU A 35 -20.24 3.65 13.01
CA LEU A 35 -20.28 2.19 12.99
C LEU A 35 -19.47 1.60 11.82
N VAL A 36 -19.49 2.24 10.64
CA VAL A 36 -18.69 1.84 9.48
C VAL A 36 -17.20 2.07 9.73
N GLU A 37 -16.82 3.17 10.37
CA GLU A 37 -15.42 3.47 10.73
C GLU A 37 -14.87 2.46 11.74
N GLU A 38 -15.63 2.13 12.80
CA GLU A 38 -15.27 1.11 13.78
C GLU A 38 -15.19 -0.29 13.14
N MET A 39 -16.12 -0.64 12.24
CA MET A 39 -16.05 -1.89 11.48
C MET A 39 -14.83 -1.94 10.56
N SER A 40 -14.45 -0.81 9.96
CA SER A 40 -13.26 -0.70 9.10
C SER A 40 -11.97 -0.86 9.91
N SER A 41 -11.92 -0.28 11.11
CA SER A 41 -10.79 -0.44 12.04
C SER A 41 -10.64 -1.88 12.54
N ASN A 42 -11.74 -2.63 12.67
CA ASN A 42 -11.72 -4.03 13.09
C ASN A 42 -11.48 -5.02 11.94
N MET A 43 -11.53 -4.56 10.68
CA MET A 43 -11.33 -5.39 9.49
C MET A 43 -9.88 -5.37 8.99
N THR A 44 -9.02 -4.50 9.55
CA THR A 44 -7.58 -4.64 9.44
C THR A 44 -7.08 -5.62 10.48
N THR A 45 -6.87 -6.88 10.08
CA THR A 45 -5.91 -7.73 10.79
C THR A 45 -4.58 -6.98 10.73
N GLU A 46 -4.18 -6.33 11.82
CA GLU A 46 -2.89 -5.63 11.86
C GLU A 46 -1.79 -6.67 11.63
N ILE A 47 -1.26 -6.69 10.41
CA ILE A 47 -0.11 -7.52 10.08
C ILE A 47 1.07 -6.95 10.87
N SER A 48 1.58 -7.76 11.80
CA SER A 48 2.76 -7.43 12.57
C SER A 48 3.92 -7.07 11.65
N ASP A 49 4.69 -6.05 12.03
CA ASP A 49 5.90 -5.64 11.30
C ASP A 49 6.85 -6.81 11.09
N ILE A 50 6.95 -7.72 12.05
CA ILE A 50 7.79 -8.91 11.97
C ILE A 50 7.36 -9.81 10.80
N ASP A 51 6.05 -10.06 10.66
CA ASP A 51 5.51 -10.89 9.58
C ASP A 51 5.69 -10.23 8.22
N GLU A 52 5.50 -8.91 8.17
CA GLU A 52 5.72 -8.13 6.96
C GLU A 52 7.20 -8.14 6.54
N ILE A 53 8.13 -7.92 7.47
CA ILE A 53 9.59 -7.97 7.25
C ILE A 53 10.00 -9.35 6.74
N ASN A 54 9.49 -10.43 7.35
CA ASN A 54 9.75 -11.81 6.93
C ASN A 54 9.20 -12.09 5.52
N LYS A 55 8.01 -11.58 5.20
CA LYS A 55 7.42 -11.67 3.86
C LYS A 55 8.28 -10.93 2.83
N VAL A 56 8.65 -9.69 3.10
CA VAL A 56 9.48 -8.86 2.21
C VAL A 56 10.85 -9.50 1.99
N SER A 57 11.52 -9.95 3.05
CA SER A 57 12.85 -10.58 2.95
C SER A 57 12.85 -11.82 2.05
N ARG A 58 11.82 -12.67 2.16
CA ARG A 58 11.63 -13.82 1.27
C ARG A 58 11.42 -13.40 -0.18
N ARG A 59 10.66 -12.32 -0.42
CA ARG A 59 10.38 -11.80 -1.76
C ARG A 59 11.61 -11.17 -2.40
N LEU A 60 12.36 -10.35 -1.68
CA LEU A 60 13.62 -9.77 -2.17
C LEU A 60 14.60 -10.87 -2.60
N ARG A 61 14.74 -11.96 -1.82
CA ARG A 61 15.55 -13.10 -2.23
C ARG A 61 15.06 -13.79 -3.52
N LYS A 62 13.75 -13.86 -3.74
CA LYS A 62 13.17 -14.39 -4.98
C LYS A 62 13.40 -13.43 -6.14
N TRP A 63 13.10 -12.15 -5.94
CA TRP A 63 13.21 -11.10 -6.94
C TRP A 63 14.65 -10.88 -7.38
N SER A 64 15.65 -11.10 -6.52
CA SER A 64 17.06 -10.92 -6.88
C SER A 64 17.58 -11.97 -7.87
N LYS A 65 16.80 -13.02 -8.18
CA LYS A 65 17.21 -14.03 -9.17
C LYS A 65 17.03 -13.49 -10.59
N PRO A 66 17.89 -13.89 -11.56
CA PRO A 66 17.81 -13.42 -12.94
C PRO A 66 16.43 -13.59 -13.57
N GLU A 67 15.79 -14.74 -13.37
CA GLU A 67 14.48 -15.07 -13.93
C GLU A 67 13.33 -14.20 -13.38
N SER A 68 13.55 -13.51 -12.25
CA SER A 68 12.54 -12.65 -11.62
C SER A 68 12.72 -11.16 -11.95
N GLN A 69 13.79 -10.76 -12.63
CA GLN A 69 14.06 -9.34 -12.96
C GLN A 69 13.03 -8.74 -13.92
N ASN A 70 12.35 -9.56 -14.71
CA ASN A 70 11.26 -9.11 -15.59
C ASN A 70 9.94 -8.85 -14.86
N GLN A 71 9.83 -9.16 -13.56
CA GLN A 71 8.60 -8.89 -12.79
C GLN A 71 8.47 -7.38 -12.48
N TYR A 72 7.25 -6.85 -12.55
CA TYR A 72 6.99 -5.42 -12.36
C TYR A 72 7.47 -4.87 -11.01
N ASN A 73 7.32 -5.64 -9.93
CA ASN A 73 7.82 -5.28 -8.61
C ASN A 73 9.36 -5.15 -8.55
N ALA A 74 10.09 -6.06 -9.24
CA ALA A 74 11.54 -5.98 -9.38
C ALA A 74 11.95 -4.77 -10.23
N GLN A 75 11.27 -4.53 -11.35
CA GLN A 75 11.51 -3.36 -12.21
C GLN A 75 11.32 -2.04 -11.44
N ILE A 76 10.26 -1.92 -10.65
CA ILE A 76 10.01 -0.73 -9.79
C ILE A 76 11.14 -0.53 -8.77
N LEU A 77 11.52 -1.60 -8.05
CA LEU A 77 12.59 -1.51 -7.06
C LEU A 77 13.94 -1.15 -7.71
N ASN A 78 14.26 -1.75 -8.84
CA ASN A 78 15.48 -1.45 -9.59
C ASN A 78 15.52 0.00 -10.07
N ALA A 79 14.42 0.50 -10.65
CA ALA A 79 14.34 1.89 -11.09
C ALA A 79 14.53 2.88 -9.93
N PHE A 80 13.94 2.60 -8.76
CA PHE A 80 14.15 3.39 -7.56
C PHE A 80 15.62 3.36 -7.11
N LEU A 81 16.23 2.17 -7.06
CA LEU A 81 17.63 2.01 -6.65
C LEU A 81 18.60 2.70 -7.61
N GLU A 82 18.35 2.65 -8.91
CA GLU A 82 19.15 3.36 -9.92
C GLU A 82 19.09 4.88 -9.72
N LEU A 83 17.89 5.44 -9.52
CA LEU A 83 17.73 6.87 -9.24
C LEU A 83 18.44 7.27 -7.94
N PHE A 84 18.35 6.43 -6.91
CA PHE A 84 19.03 6.65 -5.65
C PHE A 84 20.56 6.62 -5.80
N MET A 85 21.08 5.63 -6.54
CA MET A 85 22.52 5.50 -6.82
C MET A 85 23.06 6.61 -7.72
N SER A 86 22.21 7.21 -8.57
CA SER A 86 22.58 8.39 -9.36
C SER A 86 22.63 9.69 -8.54
N GLY A 87 22.40 9.62 -7.23
CA GLY A 87 22.45 10.77 -6.32
C GLY A 87 21.09 11.44 -6.06
N SER A 88 19.99 10.89 -6.58
CA SER A 88 18.65 11.43 -6.33
C SER A 88 18.20 11.10 -4.91
N THR A 89 18.08 12.11 -4.05
CA THR A 89 17.65 11.96 -2.65
C THR A 89 16.14 12.18 -2.45
N TYR A 90 15.50 12.83 -3.41
CA TYR A 90 14.09 13.21 -3.39
C TYR A 90 13.41 12.61 -4.62
N ILE A 91 12.99 11.35 -4.54
CA ILE A 91 12.34 10.63 -5.65
C ILE A 91 10.84 10.64 -5.44
N THR A 92 10.08 11.15 -6.39
CA THR A 92 8.61 11.14 -6.41
C THR A 92 8.06 9.94 -7.18
N GLU A 93 6.77 9.63 -7.00
CA GLU A 93 6.08 8.61 -7.79
C GLU A 93 6.10 8.93 -9.29
N GLN A 94 6.00 10.21 -9.65
CA GLN A 94 6.04 10.66 -11.03
C GLN A 94 7.42 10.44 -11.66
N GLU A 95 8.50 10.76 -10.94
CA GLU A 95 9.87 10.53 -11.44
C GLU A 95 10.18 9.04 -11.57
N LEU A 96 9.73 8.24 -10.61
CA LEU A 96 9.90 6.79 -10.66
C LEU A 96 9.12 6.17 -11.85
N SER A 97 7.88 6.60 -12.06
CA SER A 97 7.07 6.17 -13.22
C SER A 97 7.73 6.59 -14.54
N LYS A 98 8.20 7.85 -14.61
CA LYS A 98 8.89 8.40 -15.78
C LYS A 98 10.17 7.62 -16.11
N LYS A 99 10.95 7.23 -15.10
CA LYS A 99 12.14 6.38 -15.25
C LYS A 99 11.82 5.02 -15.89
N LEU A 100 10.59 4.50 -15.68
CA LEU A 100 10.08 3.27 -16.29
C LEU A 100 9.37 3.49 -17.64
N GLY A 101 9.27 4.72 -18.13
CA GLY A 101 8.54 5.06 -19.37
C GLY A 101 7.03 5.25 -19.18
N ASN A 102 6.58 5.57 -17.96
CA ASN A 102 5.17 5.78 -17.59
C ASN A 102 4.23 4.61 -17.97
N PRO A 103 4.55 3.35 -17.62
CA PRO A 103 3.70 2.23 -18.00
C PRO A 103 2.39 2.21 -17.20
N GLU A 104 1.29 1.82 -17.86
CA GLU A 104 -0.05 1.75 -17.23
C GLU A 104 -0.10 0.82 -16.00
N TRP A 105 0.74 -0.23 -15.98
CA TRP A 105 0.81 -1.17 -14.87
C TRP A 105 1.51 -0.61 -13.61
N PHE A 106 2.17 0.55 -13.70
CA PHE A 106 2.98 1.10 -12.60
C PHE A 106 2.15 1.33 -11.34
N ILE A 107 1.04 2.08 -11.46
CA ILE A 107 0.27 2.57 -10.30
C ILE A 107 -0.25 1.40 -9.46
N SER A 108 -0.88 0.41 -10.09
CA SER A 108 -1.47 -0.73 -9.39
C SER A 108 -0.42 -1.63 -8.71
N ASN A 109 0.78 -1.75 -9.28
CA ASN A 109 1.88 -2.50 -8.67
C ASN A 109 2.58 -1.70 -7.57
N PHE A 110 2.75 -0.40 -7.75
CA PHE A 110 3.37 0.47 -6.76
C PHE A 110 2.55 0.57 -5.47
N ILE A 111 1.22 0.70 -5.59
CA ILE A 111 0.30 0.67 -4.43
C ILE A 111 0.48 -0.62 -3.62
N GLN A 112 0.61 -1.77 -4.28
CA GLN A 112 0.84 -3.06 -3.63
C GLN A 112 2.19 -3.16 -2.91
N MET A 113 3.14 -2.25 -3.21
CA MET A 113 4.45 -2.15 -2.57
C MET A 113 4.49 -1.09 -1.43
N LYS A 114 3.40 -0.35 -1.20
CA LYS A 114 3.30 0.67 -0.12
C LYS A 114 2.54 0.18 1.11
N ALA A 115 1.64 -0.77 0.94
CA ALA A 115 0.75 -1.26 1.98
C ALA A 115 1.27 -2.55 2.66
N LYS A 116 0.82 -2.80 3.88
CA LYS A 116 0.90 -4.13 4.51
C LYS A 116 -0.41 -4.86 4.23
N ALA A 117 -0.34 -6.01 3.55
CA ALA A 117 -1.49 -6.86 3.28
C ALA A 117 -1.01 -8.27 2.93
N ASP A 118 -1.79 -9.31 3.25
CA ASP A 118 -1.39 -10.70 3.01
C ASP A 118 -1.11 -10.99 1.53
N LYS A 119 -1.99 -10.48 0.65
CA LYS A 119 -2.01 -10.75 -0.79
C LYS A 119 -1.50 -9.57 -1.64
N ASN A 120 -0.41 -8.93 -1.24
CA ASN A 120 0.20 -7.83 -2.00
C ASN A 120 1.65 -8.11 -2.38
N HIS A 121 2.43 -7.09 -2.78
CA HIS A 121 3.87 -7.23 -3.12
C HIS A 121 4.81 -7.21 -1.92
N GLY A 122 4.29 -6.90 -0.74
CA GLY A 122 5.04 -6.58 0.46
C GLY A 122 5.36 -5.09 0.52
N LYS A 123 5.33 -4.51 1.72
CA LYS A 123 5.67 -3.11 1.96
C LYS A 123 7.16 -2.92 1.75
N ILE A 124 7.51 -2.31 0.63
CA ILE A 124 8.87 -1.91 0.29
C ILE A 124 9.07 -0.42 0.53
N PHE A 125 8.03 0.37 0.23
CA PHE A 125 8.12 1.81 0.21
C PHE A 125 7.27 2.47 1.30
N ASP A 126 7.81 3.57 1.81
CA ASP A 126 7.08 4.62 2.47
C ASP A 126 6.99 5.85 1.57
N THR A 127 5.91 6.60 1.72
CA THR A 127 5.77 7.90 1.11
C THR A 127 5.53 8.93 2.18
N SER A 128 6.43 9.92 2.28
CA SER A 128 6.33 11.03 3.21
C SER A 128 6.58 12.33 2.47
N SER A 129 5.69 13.30 2.62
CA SER A 129 5.79 14.61 1.95
C SER A 129 5.94 14.51 0.42
N GLY A 130 5.32 13.51 -0.21
CA GLY A 130 5.39 13.27 -1.66
C GLY A 130 6.63 12.51 -2.15
N TYR A 131 7.58 12.20 -1.26
CA TYR A 131 8.81 11.48 -1.59
C TYR A 131 8.76 10.01 -1.17
N ILE A 132 9.33 9.16 -2.01
CA ILE A 132 9.46 7.73 -1.82
C ILE A 132 10.73 7.45 -1.01
N LYS A 133 10.61 6.62 0.03
CA LYS A 133 11.73 6.07 0.80
C LYS A 133 11.57 4.56 0.93
N ILE A 134 12.68 3.86 1.12
CA ILE A 134 12.63 2.46 1.57
C ILE A 134 12.04 2.45 2.98
N TRP A 135 11.11 1.52 3.23
CA TRP A 135 10.58 1.29 4.56
C TRP A 135 11.71 0.84 5.48
N GLU A 136 11.99 1.60 6.53
CA GLU A 136 13.22 1.48 7.31
C GLU A 136 13.51 0.05 7.83
N PRO A 137 12.52 -0.72 8.34
CA PRO A 137 12.77 -2.06 8.89
C PRO A 137 13.36 -3.08 7.90
N ILE A 138 13.21 -2.85 6.59
CA ILE A 138 13.72 -3.76 5.55
C ILE A 138 14.98 -3.24 4.86
N ARG A 139 15.54 -2.11 5.30
CA ARG A 139 16.65 -1.42 4.63
C ARG A 139 17.85 -2.34 4.37
N SER A 140 18.25 -3.13 5.37
CA SER A 140 19.34 -4.12 5.22
C SER A 140 19.06 -5.16 4.14
N ALA A 141 17.82 -5.67 4.06
CA ALA A 141 17.43 -6.65 3.04
C ALA A 141 17.41 -6.06 1.63
N VAL A 142 17.02 -4.78 1.49
CA VAL A 142 17.08 -4.05 0.22
C VAL A 142 18.53 -3.79 -0.19
N ASP A 143 19.42 -3.47 0.74
CA ASP A 143 20.85 -3.33 0.45
C ASP A 143 21.49 -4.65 -0.02
N GLU A 144 21.10 -5.78 0.56
CA GLU A 144 21.50 -7.11 0.09
C GLU A 144 20.98 -7.41 -1.32
N TYR A 145 19.71 -7.11 -1.57
CA TYR A 145 19.09 -7.21 -2.90
C TYR A 145 19.88 -6.39 -3.93
N ARG A 146 20.14 -5.10 -3.62
CA ARG A 146 20.90 -4.19 -4.48
C ARG A 146 22.28 -4.77 -4.80
N LYS A 147 23.00 -5.24 -3.78
CA LYS A 147 24.33 -5.87 -3.97
C LYS A 147 24.26 -7.06 -4.93
N LYS A 148 23.19 -7.86 -4.93
CA LYS A 148 23.06 -9.02 -5.84
C LYS A 148 22.73 -8.61 -7.27
N VAL A 149 21.79 -7.69 -7.44
CA VAL A 149 21.30 -7.27 -8.77
C VAL A 149 22.31 -6.39 -9.51
N PHE A 150 23.03 -5.52 -8.80
CA PHE A 150 23.92 -4.53 -9.41
C PHE A 150 25.43 -4.88 -9.28
N ARG A 151 25.83 -5.99 -8.65
CA ARG A 151 27.24 -6.48 -8.67
C ARG A 151 27.55 -7.53 -9.74
N THR A 152 26.59 -7.98 -10.53
CA THR A 152 26.88 -8.84 -11.69
C THR A 152 27.42 -7.99 -12.84
N GLY A 153 28.69 -7.63 -12.71
CA GLY A 153 29.47 -6.83 -13.65
C GLY A 153 30.94 -6.89 -13.28
N ILE A 154 31.52 -8.10 -13.30
CA ILE A 154 32.95 -8.37 -13.48
C ILE A 154 33.03 -9.51 -14.49
#